data_AF-A0AA35ST94-F1
#
_entry.id   AF-A0AA35ST94-F1
#
_cell.length_a   1.000
_cell.length_b   1.000
_cell.length_c   1.000
_cell.angle_alpha   90.00
_cell.angle_beta   90.00
_cell.angle_gamma   90.00
#
_symmetry.space_group_name_H-M   'P 1'
#
loop_
_entity.id
_entity.type
_entity.pdbx_description
1 polymer ?
#
loop_
_entity_poly.entity_id
_entity_poly.type
_entity_poly.pdbx_seq_one_letter_code
_entity_poly.pdbx_strand_id
1 'polypeptide(L)'
;MKPRVAYAEVSWVHVDLPSVYSACCATSSTSEMASSVVVSAPGKVILHGEHAVVYGKAALATSVDLRCYVVLKQVEDATITLDLPDFDHHVQWSLLTISSLHTLQTATEMTELKELAGVTSESPATQNTATLVFLYLLTHICREKLAEFPGLSATVISTLPASAGLGSSAAFSVSLAAGFLSLIGEVSPNQRLNKPLQQQATVESERGSAKVGLPMSVMQRLDKLGIGVSGSVCTGWSASEMEVINEWGLKAEKLIHGTPLWD
;
A
#
# COMPACT_ATOMS: atom_id res chain seq x y z
N MET A 1 24.36 -15.53 -5.54
CA MET A 1 24.10 -14.18 -4.99
C MET A 1 22.66 -13.84 -5.32
N LYS A 2 21.77 -13.77 -4.33
CA LYS A 2 20.37 -13.36 -4.55
C LYS A 2 20.35 -11.87 -4.95
N PRO A 3 19.66 -11.46 -6.02
CA PRO A 3 19.50 -10.04 -6.31
C PRO A 3 18.67 -9.39 -5.21
N ARG A 4 19.29 -8.51 -4.41
CA ARG A 4 18.59 -7.66 -3.44
C ARG A 4 18.09 -6.42 -4.18
N VAL A 5 16.81 -6.42 -4.57
CA VAL A 5 16.12 -5.21 -4.99
C VAL A 5 15.61 -4.54 -3.72
N ALA A 6 16.27 -3.45 -3.29
CA ALA A 6 15.78 -2.61 -2.21
C ALA A 6 14.64 -1.74 -2.74
N TYR A 7 13.45 -1.83 -2.14
CA TYR A 7 12.39 -0.85 -2.36
C TYR A 7 12.55 0.30 -1.34
N ALA A 8 12.41 1.53 -1.83
CA ALA A 8 12.73 2.77 -1.13
C ALA A 8 11.53 3.43 -0.41
N GLU A 9 11.88 4.39 0.45
CA GLU A 9 11.16 5.04 1.54
C GLU A 9 9.72 5.57 1.30
N VAL A 10 8.94 5.56 2.39
CA VAL A 10 7.55 6.02 2.52
C VAL A 10 7.46 7.25 3.44
N SER A 11 6.71 8.28 3.03
CA SER A 11 6.49 9.55 3.76
C SER A 11 4.99 9.92 3.89
N TRP A 12 4.63 10.74 4.91
CA TRP A 12 3.26 10.90 5.50
C TRP A 12 2.83 12.38 5.79
N VAL A 13 1.58 12.70 6.28
CA VAL A 13 0.97 14.09 6.39
C VAL A 13 -0.24 14.31 7.35
N HIS A 14 -0.20 15.26 8.34
CA HIS A 14 -1.38 15.82 9.09
C HIS A 14 -1.34 17.35 9.30
N VAL A 15 -2.52 17.98 9.47
CA VAL A 15 -2.74 19.26 10.19
C VAL A 15 -4.09 19.24 10.97
N ASP A 16 -4.09 19.84 12.17
CA ASP A 16 -5.09 20.03 13.28
C ASP A 16 -6.32 20.94 12.98
N LEU A 17 -7.48 21.06 13.71
CA LEU A 17 -8.06 20.71 15.06
C LEU A 17 -9.63 20.94 15.01
N PRO A 18 -10.52 20.58 16.00
CA PRO A 18 -10.30 20.53 17.45
C PRO A 18 -10.58 19.19 18.16
N SER A 19 -9.69 18.91 19.13
CA SER A 19 -9.71 17.90 20.21
C SER A 19 -10.05 16.45 19.83
N VAL A 20 -9.05 15.56 19.91
CA VAL A 20 -8.99 14.41 20.85
C VAL A 20 -7.61 13.75 20.69
N TYR A 21 -6.97 13.47 21.83
CA TYR A 21 -5.67 12.79 21.96
C TYR A 21 -5.83 11.28 21.70
N SER A 22 -4.81 10.60 21.16
CA SER A 22 -4.66 9.14 21.37
C SER A 22 -3.58 8.90 22.43
N ALA A 23 -4.02 8.48 23.61
CA ALA A 23 -3.20 7.93 24.68
C ALA A 23 -3.43 6.42 24.74
N CYS A 24 -2.38 5.65 25.02
CA CYS A 24 -2.54 4.32 25.59
C CYS A 24 -3.16 4.49 26.99
N CYS A 25 -4.30 3.84 27.29
CA CYS A 25 -4.61 3.29 28.62
C CYS A 25 -5.96 2.57 28.66
N ALA A 26 -6.03 1.63 29.60
CA ALA A 26 -7.18 0.80 29.92
C ALA A 26 -8.45 1.56 30.34
N THR A 27 -9.58 0.87 30.12
CA THR A 27 -10.94 1.01 30.69
C THR A 27 -11.88 2.16 30.27
N SER A 28 -13.02 1.67 29.76
CA SER A 28 -14.42 2.15 29.82
C SER A 28 -14.89 3.36 28.99
N SER A 29 -15.71 2.98 27.99
CA SER A 29 -16.94 3.58 27.45
C SER A 29 -16.89 4.75 26.46
N THR A 30 -17.14 4.36 25.20
CA THR A 30 -18.09 4.90 24.19
C THR A 30 -17.81 6.24 23.51
N SER A 31 -16.99 6.20 22.46
CA SER A 31 -17.33 6.57 21.06
C SER A 31 -16.16 6.14 20.15
N GLU A 32 -16.35 5.10 19.33
CA GLU A 32 -15.27 4.42 18.60
C GLU A 32 -14.65 5.30 17.50
N MET A 33 -13.33 5.48 17.58
CA MET A 33 -12.54 6.25 16.62
C MET A 33 -12.15 5.33 15.46
N ALA A 34 -12.68 5.58 14.27
CA ALA A 34 -12.28 4.88 13.05
C ALA A 34 -10.78 5.08 12.79
N SER A 35 -9.98 4.00 12.86
CA SER A 35 -8.56 4.10 12.53
C SER A 35 -8.38 4.22 11.01
N SER A 36 -7.61 5.22 10.58
CA SER A 36 -7.31 5.45 9.17
C SER A 36 -5.81 5.51 8.94
N VAL A 37 -5.34 4.86 7.89
CA VAL A 37 -3.93 4.77 7.52
C VAL A 37 -3.74 5.26 6.10
N VAL A 38 -2.96 6.33 6.00
CA VAL A 38 -2.20 6.75 4.80
C VAL A 38 -1.45 5.54 4.21
N VAL A 39 -1.10 5.35 2.92
CA VAL A 39 0.19 4.78 2.40
C VAL A 39 0.61 5.40 1.11
N SER A 40 1.93 5.57 0.89
CA SER A 40 2.46 5.87 -0.43
C SER A 40 3.73 5.09 -0.76
N ALA A 41 3.86 4.62 -2.00
CA ALA A 41 5.08 3.99 -2.51
C ALA A 41 5.50 4.61 -3.85
N PRO A 42 6.80 4.88 -4.08
CA PRO A 42 7.27 5.43 -5.35
C PRO A 42 7.30 4.37 -6.45
N GLY A 43 7.19 4.81 -7.70
CA GLY A 43 7.51 4.00 -8.87
C GLY A 43 9.01 3.77 -9.02
N LYS A 44 9.37 2.87 -9.93
CA LYS A 44 10.76 2.56 -10.27
C LYS A 44 11.01 2.71 -11.76
N VAL A 45 12.23 3.12 -12.12
CA VAL A 45 12.72 3.12 -13.49
C VAL A 45 14.06 2.40 -13.54
N ILE A 46 14.23 1.54 -14.53
CA ILE A 46 15.52 0.93 -14.85
C ILE A 46 16.26 1.90 -15.75
N LEU A 47 17.33 2.52 -15.26
CA LEU A 47 18.14 3.46 -16.05
C LEU A 47 19.03 2.72 -17.04
N HIS A 48 19.63 1.60 -16.62
CA HIS A 48 20.50 0.79 -17.46
C HIS A 48 20.39 -0.69 -17.10
N GLY A 49 20.54 -1.56 -18.11
CA GLY A 49 20.70 -3.00 -17.91
C GLY A 49 19.39 -3.80 -17.90
N GLU A 50 18.30 -3.30 -18.49
CA GLU A 50 17.03 -4.03 -18.60
C GLU A 50 17.21 -5.45 -19.21
N HIS A 51 18.03 -5.55 -20.27
CA HIS A 51 18.40 -6.82 -20.89
C HIS A 51 19.59 -7.51 -20.19
N ALA A 52 20.37 -6.78 -19.38
CA ALA A 52 21.54 -7.32 -18.71
C ALA A 52 21.15 -8.24 -17.53
N VAL A 53 20.06 -7.92 -16.83
CA VAL A 53 19.54 -8.76 -15.72
C VAL A 53 19.15 -10.15 -16.19
N VAL A 54 18.64 -10.29 -17.42
CA VAL A 54 18.27 -11.58 -18.02
C VAL A 54 19.47 -12.54 -18.09
N TYR A 55 20.69 -12.00 -18.21
CA TYR A 55 21.94 -12.77 -18.27
C TYR A 55 22.70 -12.77 -16.93
N GLY A 56 22.02 -12.48 -15.82
CA GLY A 56 22.62 -12.44 -14.48
C GLY A 56 23.63 -11.30 -14.29
N LYS A 57 23.55 -10.24 -15.11
CA LYS A 57 24.40 -9.05 -15.00
C LYS A 57 23.68 -7.95 -14.22
N ALA A 58 24.45 -7.04 -13.66
CA ALA A 58 23.91 -5.93 -12.87
C ALA A 58 23.08 -4.97 -13.72
N ALA A 59 22.04 -4.41 -13.12
CA ALA A 59 21.26 -3.30 -13.65
C ALA A 59 21.15 -2.18 -12.62
N LEU A 60 20.93 -0.97 -13.10
CA LEU A 60 20.78 0.21 -12.27
C LEU A 60 19.33 0.68 -12.36
N ALA A 61 18.65 0.67 -11.22
CA ALA A 61 17.29 1.15 -11.08
C ALA A 61 17.25 2.32 -10.07
N THR A 62 16.35 3.27 -10.30
CA THR A 62 16.10 4.41 -9.42
C THR A 62 14.62 4.53 -9.11
N SER A 63 14.28 5.09 -7.96
CA SER A 63 12.92 5.53 -7.69
C SER A 63 12.60 6.78 -8.51
N VAL A 64 11.32 6.92 -8.86
CA VAL A 64 10.77 8.15 -9.44
C VAL A 64 9.75 8.70 -8.45
N ASP A 65 9.71 10.02 -8.30
CA ASP A 65 8.78 10.72 -7.40
C ASP A 65 7.34 10.79 -7.95
N LEU A 66 6.93 9.72 -8.64
CA LEU A 66 5.56 9.42 -8.99
C LEU A 66 5.14 8.25 -8.11
N ARG A 67 4.11 8.46 -7.28
CA ARG A 67 3.76 7.56 -6.19
C ARG A 67 2.36 6.98 -6.36
N CYS A 68 2.19 5.75 -5.88
CA CYS A 68 0.90 5.15 -5.63
C CYS A 68 0.51 5.45 -4.18
N TYR A 69 -0.69 5.97 -3.96
CA TYR A 69 -1.26 6.28 -2.66
C TYR A 69 -2.39 5.32 -2.34
N VAL A 70 -2.41 4.76 -1.14
CA VAL A 70 -3.47 3.88 -0.63
C VAL A 70 -4.04 4.54 0.61
N VAL A 71 -5.35 4.66 0.71
CA VAL A 71 -6.04 5.14 1.90
C VAL A 71 -6.84 3.99 2.46
N LEU A 72 -6.50 3.55 3.66
CA LEU A 72 -7.24 2.52 4.37
C LEU A 72 -7.99 3.16 5.53
N LYS A 73 -9.27 2.83 5.67
CA LYS A 73 -10.15 3.32 6.74
C LYS A 73 -10.95 2.16 7.30
N GLN A 74 -10.95 2.01 8.62
CA GLN A 74 -11.93 1.14 9.25
C GLN A 74 -13.31 1.77 9.17
N VAL A 75 -14.31 0.98 8.81
CA VAL A 75 -15.71 1.39 8.68
C VAL A 75 -16.55 0.51 9.59
N GLU A 76 -17.61 1.05 10.18
CA GLU A 76 -18.51 0.29 11.07
C GLU A 76 -19.45 -0.67 10.31
N ASP A 77 -19.53 -0.51 9.00
CA ASP A 77 -20.27 -1.40 8.12
C ASP A 77 -19.44 -2.68 7.91
N ALA A 78 -20.00 -3.85 8.22
CA ALA A 78 -19.41 -5.20 8.10
C ALA A 78 -19.09 -5.62 6.64
N THR A 79 -18.37 -4.76 5.95
CA THR A 79 -18.09 -4.77 4.52
C THR A 79 -16.64 -4.40 4.28
N ILE A 80 -16.10 -4.96 3.21
CA ILE A 80 -14.77 -4.61 2.70
C ILE A 80 -15.00 -3.99 1.32
N THR A 81 -14.56 -2.75 1.14
CA THR A 81 -14.69 -2.02 -0.13
C THR A 81 -13.31 -1.72 -0.69
N LEU A 82 -13.12 -1.94 -1.99
CA LEU A 82 -11.97 -1.47 -2.74
C LEU A 82 -12.43 -0.50 -3.83
N ASP A 83 -11.88 0.70 -3.82
CA ASP A 83 -12.12 1.75 -4.80
C ASP A 83 -10.83 2.08 -5.55
N LEU A 84 -10.87 1.90 -6.87
CA LEU A 84 -9.80 2.20 -7.81
C LEU A 84 -10.30 3.28 -8.79
N PRO A 85 -10.37 4.56 -8.38
CA PRO A 85 -10.91 5.65 -9.21
C PRO A 85 -10.16 5.86 -10.52
N ASP A 86 -8.87 5.49 -10.61
CA ASP A 86 -8.10 5.54 -11.85
C ASP A 86 -8.61 4.55 -12.93
N PHE A 87 -9.36 3.53 -12.51
CA PHE A 87 -9.91 2.49 -13.38
C PHE A 87 -11.44 2.47 -13.41
N ASP A 88 -12.11 3.43 -12.74
CA ASP A 88 -13.57 3.42 -12.52
C ASP A 88 -14.08 2.07 -11.98
N HIS A 89 -13.32 1.49 -11.04
CA HIS A 89 -13.56 0.16 -10.52
C HIS A 89 -13.82 0.21 -9.02
N HIS A 90 -15.07 -0.06 -8.64
CA HIS A 90 -15.52 -0.14 -7.26
C HIS A 90 -16.09 -1.53 -6.98
N VAL A 91 -15.59 -2.19 -5.95
CA VAL A 91 -16.03 -3.53 -5.54
C VAL A 91 -16.22 -3.58 -4.03
N GLN A 92 -17.25 -4.31 -3.61
CA GLN A 92 -17.64 -4.44 -2.22
C GLN A 92 -17.98 -5.89 -1.91
N TRP A 93 -17.49 -6.38 -0.78
CA TRP A 93 -17.78 -7.71 -0.26
C TRP A 93 -18.27 -7.64 1.18
N SER A 94 -18.97 -8.67 1.63
CA SER A 94 -19.27 -8.82 3.05
C SER A 94 -18.04 -9.31 3.81
N LEU A 95 -17.83 -8.81 5.03
CA LEU A 95 -16.75 -9.27 5.90
C LEU A 95 -16.84 -10.78 6.14
N LEU A 96 -18.07 -11.32 6.25
CA LEU A 96 -18.32 -12.74 6.46
C LEU A 96 -17.84 -13.60 5.28
N THR A 97 -18.07 -13.16 4.04
CA THR A 97 -17.61 -13.88 2.83
C THR A 97 -16.10 -13.99 2.83
N ILE A 98 -15.38 -12.87 3.01
CA ILE A 98 -13.92 -12.87 2.98
C ILE A 98 -13.36 -13.62 4.20
N SER A 99 -13.99 -13.45 5.36
CA SER A 99 -13.62 -14.20 6.55
C SER A 99 -13.73 -15.69 6.28
N SER A 100 -14.82 -16.21 5.72
CA SER A 100 -14.99 -17.66 5.49
C SER A 100 -13.86 -18.33 4.70
N LEU A 101 -13.16 -17.58 3.84
CA LEU A 101 -12.00 -18.06 3.08
C LEU A 101 -10.85 -18.56 3.98
N HIS A 102 -10.71 -18.05 5.21
CA HIS A 102 -9.65 -18.47 6.13
C HIS A 102 -9.74 -19.95 6.51
N THR A 103 -10.92 -20.55 6.42
CA THR A 103 -11.20 -21.96 6.77
C THR A 103 -10.81 -22.94 5.68
N LEU A 104 -10.53 -22.44 4.47
CA LEU A 104 -10.29 -23.27 3.31
C LEU A 104 -8.83 -23.71 3.20
N GLN A 105 -8.61 -24.82 2.50
CA GLN A 105 -7.28 -25.23 2.09
C GLN A 105 -6.71 -24.24 1.06
N THR A 106 -5.39 -24.04 1.08
CA THR A 106 -4.68 -23.04 0.26
C THR A 106 -4.97 -23.12 -1.24
N ALA A 107 -5.21 -24.33 -1.78
CA ALA A 107 -5.53 -24.51 -3.19
C ALA A 107 -6.96 -24.05 -3.55
N THR A 108 -7.92 -24.30 -2.66
CA THR A 108 -9.32 -23.88 -2.82
C THR A 108 -9.45 -22.37 -2.61
N GLU A 109 -8.74 -21.83 -1.62
CA GLU A 109 -8.71 -20.39 -1.32
C GLU A 109 -8.34 -19.56 -2.54
N MET A 110 -7.28 -19.94 -3.27
CA MET A 110 -6.85 -19.20 -4.47
C MET A 110 -7.88 -19.23 -5.60
N THR A 111 -8.67 -20.30 -5.71
CA THR A 111 -9.71 -20.42 -6.74
C THR A 111 -10.88 -19.49 -6.41
N GLU A 112 -11.32 -19.48 -5.15
CA GLU A 112 -12.39 -18.59 -4.70
C GLU A 112 -11.97 -17.12 -4.71
N LEU A 113 -10.71 -16.80 -4.37
CA LEU A 113 -10.17 -15.44 -4.49
C LEU A 113 -10.20 -14.94 -5.94
N LYS A 114 -9.88 -15.80 -6.91
CA LYS A 114 -9.96 -15.46 -8.34
C LYS A 114 -11.41 -15.22 -8.77
N GLU A 115 -12.34 -16.05 -8.30
CA GLU A 115 -13.76 -15.89 -8.57
C GLU A 115 -14.30 -14.57 -7.99
N LEU A 116 -13.97 -14.27 -6.73
CA LEU A 116 -14.34 -13.02 -6.06
C LEU A 116 -13.74 -11.77 -6.72
N ALA A 117 -12.55 -11.91 -7.30
CA ALA A 117 -11.90 -10.85 -8.06
C ALA A 117 -12.39 -10.72 -9.51
N GLY A 118 -13.30 -11.61 -9.96
CA GLY A 118 -13.77 -11.64 -11.35
C GLY A 118 -12.69 -12.08 -12.35
N VAL A 119 -11.66 -12.79 -11.91
CA VAL A 119 -10.61 -13.36 -12.77
C VAL A 119 -11.12 -14.69 -13.33
N THR A 120 -11.94 -14.61 -14.38
CA THR A 120 -12.56 -15.77 -15.04
C THR A 120 -11.87 -16.16 -16.36
N SER A 121 -11.01 -15.29 -16.90
CA SER A 121 -10.30 -15.49 -18.18
C SER A 121 -8.80 -15.71 -17.99
N GLU A 122 -8.15 -16.32 -18.99
CA GLU A 122 -6.68 -16.48 -19.02
C GLU A 122 -5.92 -15.13 -19.13
N SER A 123 -6.59 -14.07 -19.59
CA SER A 123 -6.07 -12.69 -19.59
C SER A 123 -7.06 -11.77 -18.86
N PRO A 124 -6.94 -11.64 -17.53
CA PRO A 124 -7.81 -10.76 -16.76
C PRO A 124 -7.49 -9.28 -17.05
N ALA A 125 -8.53 -8.45 -16.97
CA ALA A 125 -8.35 -7.00 -17.00
C ALA A 125 -7.50 -6.54 -15.81
N THR A 126 -6.72 -5.47 -15.98
CA THR A 126 -5.82 -4.92 -14.95
C THR A 126 -6.53 -4.68 -13.61
N GLN A 127 -7.77 -4.20 -13.65
CA GLN A 127 -8.61 -3.99 -12.48
C GLN A 127 -8.91 -5.30 -11.72
N ASN A 128 -9.22 -6.40 -12.41
CA ASN A 128 -9.51 -7.69 -11.78
C ASN A 128 -8.24 -8.28 -11.14
N THR A 129 -7.09 -8.10 -11.78
CA THR A 129 -5.80 -8.49 -11.20
C THR A 129 -5.44 -7.66 -9.97
N ALA A 130 -5.69 -6.35 -10.00
CA ALA A 130 -5.50 -5.48 -8.84
C ALA A 130 -6.40 -5.88 -7.67
N THR A 131 -7.66 -6.21 -7.96
CA THR A 131 -8.63 -6.73 -6.99
C THR A 131 -8.17 -8.06 -6.39
N LEU A 132 -7.64 -8.98 -7.22
CA LEU A 132 -7.09 -10.25 -6.75
C LEU A 132 -5.91 -10.04 -5.79
N VAL A 133 -4.99 -9.13 -6.12
CA VAL A 133 -3.84 -8.79 -5.27
C VAL A 133 -4.28 -8.17 -3.95
N PHE A 134 -5.26 -7.27 -3.99
CA PHE A 134 -5.85 -6.68 -2.79
C PHE A 134 -6.43 -7.76 -1.88
N LEU A 135 -7.27 -8.65 -2.41
CA LEU A 135 -7.89 -9.72 -1.64
C LEU A 135 -6.84 -10.70 -1.09
N TYR A 136 -5.86 -11.09 -1.91
CA TYR A 136 -4.76 -11.97 -1.48
C TYR A 136 -3.97 -11.37 -0.33
N LEU A 137 -3.54 -10.11 -0.45
CA LEU A 137 -2.78 -9.44 0.62
C LEU A 137 -3.63 -9.26 1.87
N LEU A 138 -4.92 -8.91 1.72
CA LEU A 138 -5.84 -8.76 2.86
C LEU A 138 -6.03 -10.08 3.61
N THR A 139 -6.34 -11.19 2.92
CA THR A 139 -6.58 -12.48 3.60
C THR A 139 -5.32 -13.08 4.20
N HIS A 140 -4.15 -12.82 3.61
CA HIS A 140 -2.89 -13.39 4.06
C HIS A 140 -2.19 -12.56 5.14
N ILE A 141 -2.20 -11.22 5.03
CA ILE A 141 -1.57 -10.33 6.03
C ILE A 141 -2.49 -10.16 7.23
N CYS A 142 -3.78 -9.90 7.00
CA CYS A 142 -4.72 -9.62 8.08
C CYS A 142 -5.40 -10.90 8.62
N ARG A 143 -4.95 -12.10 8.25
CA ARG A 143 -5.64 -13.37 8.51
C ARG A 143 -6.22 -13.52 9.93
N GLU A 144 -5.39 -13.23 10.94
CA GLU A 144 -5.76 -13.41 12.34
C GLU A 144 -6.62 -12.25 12.88
N LYS A 145 -6.40 -11.03 12.39
CA LYS A 145 -7.10 -9.81 12.85
C LYS A 145 -8.31 -9.43 12.01
N LEU A 146 -8.56 -10.12 10.89
CA LEU A 146 -9.65 -9.81 9.96
C LEU A 146 -11.01 -9.94 10.65
N ALA A 147 -11.17 -10.90 11.57
CA ALA A 147 -12.38 -11.09 12.34
C ALA A 147 -12.62 -9.99 13.39
N GLU A 148 -11.59 -9.21 13.74
CA GLU A 148 -11.67 -8.09 14.68
C GLU A 148 -12.02 -6.78 13.97
N PHE A 149 -11.93 -6.72 12.64
CA PHE A 149 -12.26 -5.49 11.92
C PHE A 149 -13.77 -5.29 11.83
N PRO A 150 -14.28 -4.09 12.16
CA PRO A 150 -15.69 -3.78 11.97
C PRO A 150 -16.06 -3.72 10.48
N GLY A 151 -15.08 -3.38 9.63
CA GLY A 151 -15.22 -3.14 8.20
C GLY A 151 -13.99 -2.41 7.69
N LEU A 152 -13.75 -2.43 6.38
CA LEU A 152 -12.56 -1.83 5.78
C LEU A 152 -12.87 -1.18 4.44
N SER A 153 -12.54 0.09 4.31
CA SER A 153 -12.54 0.81 3.05
C SER A 153 -11.11 1.09 2.59
N ALA A 154 -10.81 0.68 1.37
CA ALA A 154 -9.52 0.91 0.72
C ALA A 154 -9.72 1.72 -0.56
N THR A 155 -9.05 2.86 -0.67
CA THR A 155 -9.06 3.69 -1.88
C THR A 155 -7.65 3.85 -2.40
N VAL A 156 -7.43 3.64 -3.69
CA VAL A 156 -6.10 3.74 -4.29
C VAL A 156 -6.05 4.82 -5.35
N ILE A 157 -5.08 5.73 -5.21
CA ILE A 157 -4.85 6.85 -6.12
C ILE A 157 -3.41 6.79 -6.60
N SER A 158 -3.21 6.64 -7.89
CA SER A 158 -1.88 6.66 -8.51
C SER A 158 -1.60 8.00 -9.17
N THR A 159 -0.38 8.49 -9.01
CA THR A 159 0.19 9.56 -9.86
C THR A 159 1.07 8.99 -10.98
N LEU A 160 1.28 7.67 -11.01
CA LEU A 160 1.99 6.97 -12.08
C LEU A 160 1.05 6.77 -13.28
N PRO A 161 1.48 7.09 -14.51
CA PRO A 161 0.74 6.71 -15.70
C PRO A 161 0.65 5.18 -15.79
N ALA A 162 -0.55 4.67 -16.04
CA ALA A 162 -0.78 3.24 -16.21
C ALA A 162 0.04 2.71 -17.41
N SER A 163 0.60 1.51 -17.25
CA SER A 163 1.26 0.74 -18.33
C SER A 163 2.52 1.36 -18.95
N ALA A 164 3.16 2.35 -18.30
CA ALA A 164 4.38 2.98 -18.80
C ALA A 164 5.69 2.25 -18.43
N GLY A 165 5.62 1.05 -17.83
CA GLY A 165 6.81 0.32 -17.36
C GLY A 165 7.48 0.91 -16.12
N LEU A 166 6.85 1.89 -15.46
CA LEU A 166 7.37 2.61 -14.29
C LEU A 166 7.18 1.87 -12.96
N GLY A 167 6.85 0.58 -13.01
CA GLY A 167 6.61 -0.24 -11.82
C GLY A 167 5.39 0.16 -10.98
N SER A 168 4.30 0.58 -11.63
CA SER A 168 3.04 0.91 -10.95
C SER A 168 2.44 -0.27 -10.16
N SER A 169 2.54 -1.50 -10.67
CA SER A 169 2.09 -2.71 -9.96
C SER A 169 2.90 -2.97 -8.69
N ALA A 170 4.21 -2.73 -8.74
CA ALA A 170 5.09 -2.89 -7.59
C ALA A 170 4.81 -1.83 -6.53
N ALA A 171 4.63 -0.57 -6.94
CA ALA A 171 4.22 0.52 -6.04
C ALA A 171 2.86 0.21 -5.40
N PHE A 172 1.88 -0.28 -6.17
CA PHE A 172 0.59 -0.74 -5.67
C PHE A 172 0.74 -1.85 -4.63
N SER A 173 1.44 -2.93 -4.95
CA SER A 173 1.65 -4.08 -4.07
C SER A 173 2.34 -3.72 -2.76
N VAL A 174 3.41 -2.91 -2.83
CA VAL A 174 4.16 -2.44 -1.65
C VAL A 174 3.32 -1.51 -0.78
N SER A 175 2.57 -0.58 -1.39
CA SER A 175 1.71 0.35 -0.65
C SER A 175 0.56 -0.36 0.06
N LEU A 176 -0.07 -1.37 -0.56
CA LEU A 176 -1.08 -2.20 0.08
C LEU A 176 -0.49 -3.04 1.22
N ALA A 177 0.63 -3.72 0.98
CA ALA A 177 1.28 -4.54 2.00
C ALA A 177 1.65 -3.71 3.24
N ALA A 178 2.28 -2.56 3.03
CA ALA A 178 2.60 -1.64 4.12
C ALA A 178 1.34 -1.13 4.85
N GLY A 179 0.24 -0.89 4.13
CA GLY A 179 -1.01 -0.43 4.72
C GLY A 179 -1.65 -1.47 5.61
N PHE A 180 -1.75 -2.71 5.12
CA PHE A 180 -2.28 -3.81 5.92
C PHE A 180 -1.42 -4.13 7.12
N LEU A 181 -0.09 -4.18 6.95
CA LEU A 181 0.87 -4.39 8.05
C LEU A 181 0.77 -3.28 9.13
N SER A 182 0.49 -2.05 8.70
CA SER A 182 0.28 -0.93 9.62
C SER A 182 -1.07 -1.01 10.35
N LEU A 183 -2.13 -1.42 9.65
CA LEU A 183 -3.45 -1.61 10.26
C LEU A 183 -3.43 -2.69 11.34
N ILE A 184 -2.71 -3.78 11.11
CA ILE A 184 -2.56 -4.84 12.12
C ILE A 184 -1.57 -4.46 13.23
N GLY A 185 -0.82 -3.37 13.09
CA GLY A 185 0.16 -2.90 14.07
C GLY A 185 1.45 -3.73 14.13
N GLU A 186 1.70 -4.62 13.16
CA GLU A 186 2.97 -5.36 13.02
C GLU A 186 4.13 -4.43 12.65
N VAL A 187 3.80 -3.36 11.94
CA VAL A 187 4.75 -2.36 11.51
C VAL A 187 4.31 -1.00 12.03
N SER A 188 5.23 -0.27 12.65
CA SER A 188 4.97 1.05 13.23
C SER A 188 5.85 2.10 12.55
N PRO A 189 5.28 3.14 11.92
CA PRO A 189 6.08 4.17 11.27
C PRO A 189 7.05 4.82 12.26
N ASN A 190 8.35 4.74 11.98
CA ASN A 190 9.38 5.18 12.92
C ASN A 190 9.45 6.72 12.97
N GLN A 191 9.03 7.32 14.08
CA GLN A 191 9.15 8.78 14.30
C GLN A 191 10.61 9.27 14.36
N ARG A 192 11.59 8.36 14.54
CA ARG A 192 13.02 8.69 14.73
C ARG A 192 13.81 8.93 13.44
N LEU A 193 13.29 8.52 12.29
CA LEU A 193 13.94 8.71 10.98
C LEU A 193 13.67 10.11 10.39
N ASN A 194 12.92 10.97 11.09
CA ASN A 194 12.68 12.38 10.77
C ASN A 194 13.94 13.29 10.81
N LYS A 195 15.16 12.75 10.68
CA LYS A 195 16.31 13.61 10.40
C LYS A 195 16.32 13.90 8.90
N PRO A 196 16.20 15.17 8.47
CA PRO A 196 16.31 15.48 7.06
C PRO A 196 17.67 14.98 6.55
N LEU A 197 17.67 14.30 5.41
CA LEU A 197 18.87 13.98 4.63
C LEU A 197 19.51 15.29 4.12
N GLN A 198 20.05 16.11 5.03
CA GLN A 198 20.86 17.29 4.76
C GLN A 198 22.30 16.99 5.17
N GLN A 199 22.96 16.08 4.46
CA GLN A 199 24.41 16.03 4.44
C GLN A 199 24.88 15.31 3.19
N GLN A 200 24.84 16.05 2.06
CA GLN A 200 25.86 16.09 1.00
C GLN A 200 25.25 16.64 -0.31
N ALA A 201 25.04 17.95 -0.35
CA ALA A 201 25.17 18.76 -1.57
C ALA A 201 25.16 20.23 -1.16
N THR A 202 26.28 20.89 -1.40
CA THR A 202 26.59 22.26 -1.01
C THR A 202 25.88 23.24 -1.95
N VAL A 203 25.35 24.34 -1.36
CA VAL A 203 24.92 25.61 -1.99
C VAL A 203 23.65 25.57 -2.85
N GLU A 204 22.51 25.98 -2.27
CA GLU A 204 21.71 27.11 -2.77
C GLU A 204 20.55 27.48 -1.80
N SER A 205 20.70 28.66 -1.20
CA SER A 205 19.70 29.68 -0.85
C SER A 205 18.27 29.30 -0.42
N GLU A 206 18.01 29.53 0.86
CA GLU A 206 16.77 30.04 1.50
C GLU A 206 15.47 30.03 0.66
N ARG A 207 14.65 28.98 0.82
CA ARG A 207 13.18 29.05 0.79
C ARG A 207 12.60 28.16 1.88
N GLY A 208 11.59 28.69 2.58
CA GLY A 208 11.10 28.20 3.87
C GLY A 208 10.73 26.72 3.94
N SER A 209 10.74 26.21 5.17
CA SER A 209 10.32 24.85 5.54
C SER A 209 9.04 24.43 4.80
N ALA A 210 9.21 23.66 3.72
CA ALA A 210 8.11 23.07 2.98
C ALA A 210 7.39 22.09 3.92
N LYS A 211 6.15 22.41 4.27
CA LYS A 211 5.23 21.48 4.93
C LYS A 211 5.10 20.26 4.01
N VAL A 212 5.66 19.11 4.40
CA VAL A 212 5.53 17.87 3.63
C VAL A 212 4.07 17.42 3.74
N GLY A 213 3.32 17.68 2.67
CA GLY A 213 1.89 17.46 2.52
C GLY A 213 1.57 16.44 1.43
N LEU A 214 0.33 15.93 1.36
CA LEU A 214 -0.08 15.07 0.25
C LEU A 214 -0.05 16.01 -0.96
N PRO A 215 0.37 15.54 -2.15
CA PRO A 215 0.32 16.41 -3.31
C PRO A 215 -1.09 16.97 -3.47
N MET A 216 -1.19 18.26 -3.79
CA MET A 216 -2.50 18.94 -3.94
C MET A 216 -3.43 18.18 -4.91
N SER A 217 -2.85 17.56 -5.94
CA SER A 217 -3.58 16.71 -6.89
C SER A 217 -4.24 15.49 -6.22
N VAL A 218 -3.58 14.86 -5.25
CA VAL A 218 -4.11 13.72 -4.49
C VAL A 218 -5.16 14.20 -3.50
N MET A 219 -4.91 15.30 -2.78
CA MET A 219 -5.88 15.87 -1.84
C MET A 219 -7.19 16.27 -2.51
N GLN A 220 -7.12 16.95 -3.66
CA GLN A 220 -8.31 17.32 -4.43
C GLN A 220 -9.11 16.11 -4.92
N ARG A 221 -8.44 15.00 -5.24
CA ARG A 221 -9.11 13.77 -5.65
C ARG A 221 -9.80 13.10 -4.46
N LEU A 222 -9.12 13.03 -3.32
CA LEU A 222 -9.70 12.49 -2.09
C LEU A 222 -10.91 13.31 -1.62
N ASP A 223 -10.82 14.64 -1.69
CA ASP A 223 -11.92 15.56 -1.36
C ASP A 223 -13.13 15.34 -2.28
N LYS A 224 -12.91 15.17 -3.58
CA LYS A 224 -13.98 14.80 -4.53
C LYS A 224 -14.65 13.46 -4.21
N LEU A 225 -13.91 12.53 -3.62
CA LEU A 225 -14.43 11.24 -3.16
C LEU A 225 -15.05 11.30 -1.76
N GLY A 226 -15.06 12.48 -1.11
CA GLY A 226 -15.54 12.65 0.27
C GLY A 226 -14.61 12.02 1.32
N ILE A 227 -13.39 11.65 0.95
CA ILE A 227 -12.44 10.97 1.82
C ILE A 227 -11.60 12.01 2.54
N GLY A 228 -12.06 12.41 3.73
CA GLY A 228 -11.24 13.21 4.65
C GLY A 228 -10.04 12.41 5.13
N VAL A 229 -8.83 12.85 4.85
CA VAL A 229 -7.59 12.23 5.37
C VAL A 229 -6.98 13.15 6.40
N SER A 230 -6.73 12.60 7.58
CA SER A 230 -6.15 13.32 8.69
C SER A 230 -5.28 12.33 9.51
N GLY A 231 -3.93 12.39 9.44
CA GLY A 231 -3.02 11.60 10.31
C GLY A 231 -1.56 12.11 10.36
N SER A 232 -0.79 12.00 11.47
CA SER A 232 0.61 12.54 11.57
C SER A 232 1.54 12.07 10.44
N VAL A 233 2.45 12.95 10.01
CA VAL A 233 3.58 12.55 9.17
C VAL A 233 4.56 11.72 10.01
N CYS A 234 4.79 10.46 9.69
CA CYS A 234 6.07 9.82 10.00
C CYS A 234 6.95 9.80 8.73
N THR A 235 8.24 9.50 8.82
CA THR A 235 9.02 9.20 7.63
C THR A 235 9.83 7.95 7.89
N GLY A 236 9.65 6.95 7.04
CA GLY A 236 10.50 5.77 7.04
C GLY A 236 10.04 4.62 7.94
N TRP A 237 10.43 3.44 7.49
CA TRP A 237 10.32 2.18 8.20
C TRP A 237 11.74 1.77 8.62
N SER A 238 11.88 0.99 9.68
CA SER A 238 13.16 0.34 9.99
C SER A 238 13.54 -0.64 8.88
N ALA A 239 14.82 -1.01 8.80
CA ALA A 239 15.30 -1.95 7.79
C ALA A 239 14.57 -3.31 7.84
N SER A 240 14.27 -3.81 9.04
CA SER A 240 13.51 -5.05 9.25
C SER A 240 12.05 -4.92 8.79
N GLU A 241 11.42 -3.77 9.05
CA GLU A 241 10.05 -3.50 8.61
C GLU A 241 9.97 -3.39 7.08
N MET A 242 10.94 -2.72 6.45
CA MET A 242 11.03 -2.68 4.98
C MET A 242 11.23 -4.06 4.38
N GLU A 243 12.01 -4.93 5.03
CA GLU A 243 12.21 -6.30 4.54
C GLU A 243 10.88 -7.06 4.49
N VAL A 244 10.08 -7.02 5.56
CA VAL A 244 8.76 -7.65 5.61
C VAL A 244 7.80 -7.07 4.57
N ILE A 245 7.73 -5.74 4.46
CA ILE A 245 6.90 -5.05 3.46
C ILE A 245 7.27 -5.52 2.04
N ASN A 246 8.57 -5.60 1.75
CA ASN A 246 9.08 -5.96 0.43
C ASN A 246 8.89 -7.43 0.11
N GLU A 247 8.98 -8.31 1.11
CA GLU A 247 8.65 -9.73 0.94
C GLU A 247 7.18 -9.93 0.54
N TRP A 248 6.26 -9.22 1.18
CA TRP A 248 4.84 -9.25 0.80
C TRP A 248 4.58 -8.62 -0.56
N GLY A 249 5.21 -7.47 -0.84
CA GLY A 249 5.16 -6.84 -2.16
C GLY A 249 5.65 -7.77 -3.27
N LEU A 250 6.72 -8.54 -3.02
CA LEU A 250 7.24 -9.53 -3.96
C LEU A 250 6.29 -10.71 -4.17
N LYS A 251 5.63 -11.20 -3.11
CA LYS A 251 4.60 -12.25 -3.25
C LYS A 251 3.43 -11.78 -4.11
N ALA A 252 2.98 -10.54 -3.92
CA ALA A 252 1.94 -9.93 -4.75
C ALA A 252 2.39 -9.74 -6.21
N GLU A 253 3.60 -9.27 -6.47
CA GLU A 253 4.12 -9.17 -7.85
C GLU A 253 4.21 -10.52 -8.55
N LYS A 254 4.56 -11.59 -7.82
CA LYS A 254 4.53 -12.97 -8.35
C LYS A 254 3.12 -13.45 -8.67
N LEU A 255 2.09 -12.93 -7.98
CA LEU A 255 0.70 -13.24 -8.29
C LEU A 255 0.25 -12.55 -9.59
N ILE A 256 0.72 -11.32 -9.84
CA ILE A 256 0.40 -10.54 -11.04
C ILE A 256 1.10 -11.10 -12.28
N HIS A 257 2.41 -11.32 -12.18
CA HIS A 257 3.28 -11.63 -13.34
C HIS A 257 3.70 -13.10 -13.42
N GLY A 258 3.33 -13.91 -12.43
CA GLY A 258 3.88 -15.26 -12.24
C GLY A 258 5.26 -15.25 -11.58
N THR A 259 5.80 -16.44 -11.32
CA THR A 259 7.22 -16.57 -10.97
C THR A 259 8.05 -16.08 -12.17
N PRO A 260 8.92 -15.08 -11.99
CA PRO A 260 9.81 -14.71 -13.08
C PRO A 260 10.68 -15.92 -13.40
N LEU A 261 10.78 -16.28 -14.69
CA LEU A 261 11.41 -17.51 -15.21
C LEU A 261 12.93 -17.64 -14.97
N TRP A 262 13.52 -16.86 -14.08
CA TRP A 262 14.94 -16.98 -13.73
C TRP A 262 15.08 -17.66 -12.36
N ASP A 263 14.83 -18.97 -12.31
CA ASP A 263 15.42 -19.83 -11.27
C ASP A 263 16.78 -20.36 -11.73
#